data_AF-A0A0K3BLR3-F1
#
_entry.id   AF-A0A0K3BLR3-F1
#
_cell.length_a   1.000
_cell.length_b   1.000
_cell.length_c   1.000
_cell.angle_alpha   90.00
_cell.angle_beta   90.00
_cell.angle_gamma   90.00
#
_symmetry.space_group_name_H-M   'P 1'
#
loop_
_entity.id
_entity.type
_entity.pdbx_description
1 polymer ?
#
loop_
_entity_poly.entity_id
_entity_poly.type
_entity_poly.pdbx_seq_one_letter_code
_entity_poly.pdbx_strand_id
1 'polypeptide(L)'
;MDGYQAEFAEFDTAAGVARSAAEQVAGVDLKGSMTQAKAGMPGSISEQSMGRLADSWLYARVSWEQSAVGYADGLGISKRSYQNNEQAAAADFGGHGR
;
A
#
# COMPACT_ATOMS: atom_id res chain seq x y z
N MET A 1 28.65 8.76 9.82
CA MET A 1 27.32 8.20 9.50
C MET A 1 26.36 9.34 9.70
N ASP A 2 25.92 9.92 8.59
CA ASP A 2 25.12 11.15 8.60
C ASP A 2 23.73 10.85 9.15
N GLY A 3 23.22 11.72 10.03
CA GLY A 3 21.97 11.50 10.77
C GLY A 3 20.88 10.90 9.90
N TYR A 4 20.61 11.56 8.76
CA TYR A 4 19.55 11.28 7.78
C TYR A 4 19.48 9.87 7.19
N GLN A 5 20.56 9.10 7.28
CA GLN A 5 20.60 7.76 6.69
C GLN A 5 19.70 6.78 7.44
N ALA A 6 19.52 7.00 8.74
CA ALA A 6 18.57 6.23 9.57
C ALA A 6 17.13 6.57 9.21
N GLU A 7 16.80 7.87 9.07
CA GLU A 7 15.46 8.33 8.71
C GLU A 7 15.08 7.83 7.31
N PHE A 8 16.00 7.86 6.33
CA PHE A 8 15.74 7.29 5.01
C PHE A 8 15.53 5.76 5.01
N ALA A 9 16.09 5.04 5.98
CA ALA A 9 15.81 3.63 6.17
C ALA A 9 14.42 3.39 6.79
N GLU A 10 13.93 4.31 7.63
CA GLU A 10 12.57 4.26 8.16
C GLU A 10 11.53 4.44 7.05
N PHE A 11 11.75 5.35 6.09
CA PHE A 11 10.90 5.49 4.90
C PHE A 11 10.81 4.19 4.10
N ASP A 12 11.95 3.54 3.84
CA ASP A 12 11.99 2.28 3.08
C ASP A 12 11.29 1.15 3.85
N THR A 13 11.51 1.08 5.15
CA THR A 13 10.90 0.07 6.04
C THR A 13 9.38 0.23 6.04
N ALA A 14 8.89 1.46 6.26
CA ALA A 14 7.45 1.75 6.27
C ALA A 14 6.80 1.47 4.90
N ALA A 15 7.46 1.84 3.81
CA ALA A 15 6.98 1.54 2.46
C ALA A 15 6.96 0.01 2.19
N GLY A 16 7.96 -0.73 2.67
CA GLY A 16 8.01 -2.19 2.58
C GLY A 16 6.88 -2.87 3.35
N VAL A 17 6.64 -2.43 4.60
CA VAL A 17 5.54 -2.94 5.43
C VAL A 17 4.18 -2.68 4.76
N ALA A 18 3.96 -1.49 4.21
CA ALA A 18 2.73 -1.16 3.51
C ALA A 18 2.49 -2.04 2.27
N ARG A 19 3.53 -2.30 1.47
CA ARG A 19 3.44 -3.22 0.32
C ARG A 19 3.16 -4.66 0.76
N SER A 20 3.85 -5.14 1.78
CA SER A 20 3.60 -6.49 2.33
C SER A 20 2.18 -6.63 2.87
N ALA A 21 1.64 -5.59 3.52
CA ALA A 21 0.26 -5.58 3.98
C ALA A 21 -0.69 -5.72 2.78
N ALA A 22 -0.51 -4.92 1.72
CA ALA A 22 -1.29 -5.00 0.48
C ALA A 22 -1.27 -6.42 -0.12
N GLU A 23 -0.10 -7.04 -0.23
CA GLU A 23 0.05 -8.41 -0.75
C GLU A 23 -0.68 -9.44 0.13
N GLN A 24 -0.61 -9.32 1.44
CA GLN A 24 -1.28 -10.24 2.37
C GLN A 24 -2.80 -10.20 2.20
N VAL A 25 -3.40 -9.01 2.12
CA VAL A 25 -4.86 -8.90 1.89
C VAL A 25 -5.24 -9.27 0.47
N ALA A 26 -4.34 -9.08 -0.51
CA ALA A 26 -4.59 -9.54 -1.86
C ALA A 26 -4.83 -11.05 -1.94
N GLY A 27 -4.15 -11.82 -1.10
CA GLY A 27 -4.34 -13.27 -0.96
C GLY A 27 -5.66 -13.70 -0.30
N VAL A 28 -6.44 -12.78 0.28
CA VAL A 28 -7.67 -13.12 1.01
C VAL A 28 -8.88 -13.15 0.05
N ASP A 29 -9.12 -14.32 -0.54
CA ASP A 29 -10.26 -14.57 -1.43
C ASP A 29 -11.50 -15.09 -0.69
N LEU A 30 -12.24 -14.18 -0.05
CA LEU A 30 -13.52 -14.51 0.58
C LEU A 30 -14.62 -14.77 -0.47
N LYS A 31 -14.52 -14.18 -1.66
CA LYS A 31 -15.50 -14.37 -2.74
C LYS A 31 -15.46 -15.82 -3.24
N GLY A 32 -14.27 -16.32 -3.55
CA GLY A 32 -14.04 -17.71 -3.93
C GLY A 32 -14.52 -18.69 -2.86
N SER A 33 -14.26 -18.36 -1.58
CA SER A 33 -14.66 -19.17 -0.42
C SER A 33 -16.19 -19.35 -0.30
N MET A 34 -17.00 -18.39 -0.77
CA MET A 34 -18.46 -18.49 -0.73
C MET A 34 -19.10 -19.20 -1.93
N THR A 35 -18.31 -19.59 -2.94
CA THR A 35 -18.83 -20.19 -4.19
C THR A 35 -19.59 -21.49 -3.93
N GLN A 36 -19.08 -22.35 -3.02
CA GLN A 36 -19.74 -23.62 -2.68
C GLN A 36 -21.04 -23.41 -1.91
N ALA A 37 -21.07 -22.46 -0.97
CA ALA A 37 -22.28 -22.11 -0.22
C ALA A 37 -23.36 -21.56 -1.17
N LYS A 38 -22.98 -20.76 -2.16
CA LYS A 38 -23.87 -20.25 -3.21
C LYS A 38 -24.47 -21.38 -4.05
N ALA A 39 -23.64 -22.35 -4.46
CA ALA A 39 -24.09 -23.50 -5.25
C ALA A 39 -25.10 -24.39 -4.52
N GLY A 40 -25.06 -24.44 -3.18
CA GLY A 40 -25.99 -25.21 -2.36
C GLY A 40 -27.36 -24.56 -2.13
N MET A 41 -27.55 -23.29 -2.50
CA MET A 41 -28.79 -22.54 -2.22
C MET A 41 -29.28 -21.68 -3.42
N PRO A 42 -29.45 -22.27 -4.61
CA PRO A 42 -29.83 -21.53 -5.81
C PRO A 42 -31.21 -20.88 -5.69
N GLY A 43 -31.34 -19.63 -6.12
CA GLY A 43 -32.58 -18.87 -6.14
C GLY A 43 -33.01 -18.28 -4.79
N SER A 44 -32.23 -18.50 -3.73
CA SER A 44 -32.54 -17.99 -2.39
C SER A 44 -32.18 -16.50 -2.24
N ILE A 45 -32.86 -15.81 -1.32
CA ILE A 45 -32.47 -14.44 -0.92
C ILE A 45 -31.04 -14.44 -0.33
N SER A 46 -30.65 -15.54 0.30
CA SER A 46 -29.29 -15.75 0.82
C SER A 46 -28.26 -15.74 -0.30
N GLU A 47 -28.54 -16.36 -1.45
CA GLU A 47 -27.65 -16.36 -2.62
C GLU A 47 -27.34 -14.92 -3.09
N GLN A 48 -28.37 -14.10 -3.26
CA GLN A 48 -28.23 -12.70 -3.70
C GLN A 48 -27.49 -11.86 -2.66
N SER A 49 -27.69 -12.14 -1.37
CA SER A 49 -27.02 -11.44 -0.27
C SER A 49 -25.55 -11.83 -0.17
N MET A 50 -25.22 -13.11 -0.36
CA MET A 50 -23.84 -13.61 -0.45
C MET A 50 -23.11 -13.01 -1.66
N GLY A 51 -23.77 -12.91 -2.82
CA GLY A 51 -23.20 -12.26 -4.00
C GLY A 51 -22.82 -10.80 -3.74
N ARG A 52 -23.75 -10.03 -3.15
CA ARG A 52 -23.50 -8.62 -2.78
C ARG A 52 -22.36 -8.48 -1.76
N LEU A 53 -22.31 -9.35 -0.76
CA LEU A 53 -21.23 -9.34 0.23
C LEU A 53 -19.87 -9.66 -0.41
N ALA A 54 -19.82 -10.63 -1.32
CA ALA A 54 -18.62 -11.01 -2.03
C ALA A 54 -18.08 -9.89 -2.93
N ASP A 55 -18.97 -9.17 -3.63
CA ASP A 55 -18.58 -8.02 -4.44
C ASP A 55 -18.16 -6.83 -3.58
N SER A 56 -18.84 -6.58 -2.46
CA SER A 56 -18.43 -5.57 -1.48
C SER A 56 -17.05 -5.85 -0.89
N TRP A 57 -16.75 -7.12 -0.58
CA TRP A 57 -15.42 -7.53 -0.14
C TRP A 57 -14.37 -7.27 -1.22
N LEU A 58 -14.63 -7.69 -2.46
CA LEU A 58 -13.71 -7.47 -3.57
C LEU A 58 -13.38 -5.99 -3.76
N TYR A 59 -14.40 -5.13 -3.70
CA TYR A 59 -14.22 -3.68 -3.80
C TYR A 59 -13.39 -3.12 -2.63
N ALA A 60 -13.72 -3.50 -1.39
CA ALA A 60 -12.99 -3.06 -0.21
C ALA A 60 -11.52 -3.50 -0.24
N ARG A 61 -11.27 -4.76 -0.64
CA ARG A 61 -9.94 -5.34 -0.80
C ARG A 61 -9.09 -4.54 -1.79
N VAL A 62 -9.61 -4.31 -3.01
CA VAL A 62 -8.92 -3.54 -4.06
C VAL A 62 -8.65 -2.11 -3.61
N SER A 63 -9.61 -1.45 -2.97
CA SER A 63 -9.44 -0.09 -2.45
C SER A 63 -8.33 -0.02 -1.40
N TRP A 64 -8.25 -1.01 -0.52
CA TRP A 64 -7.25 -1.05 0.54
C TRP A 64 -5.85 -1.34 -0.02
N GLU A 65 -5.73 -2.29 -0.95
CA GLU A 65 -4.49 -2.56 -1.70
C GLU A 65 -3.95 -1.29 -2.36
N GLN A 66 -4.79 -0.56 -3.10
CA GLN A 66 -4.40 0.68 -3.76
C GLN A 66 -3.98 1.77 -2.77
N SER A 67 -4.67 1.87 -1.63
CA SER A 67 -4.33 2.85 -0.60
C SER A 67 -2.97 2.57 0.04
N ALA A 68 -2.67 1.30 0.33
CA ALA A 68 -1.41 0.88 0.90
C ALA A 68 -0.23 1.08 -0.07
N VAL A 69 -0.42 0.75 -1.35
CA VAL A 69 0.58 1.02 -2.40
C VAL A 69 0.78 2.53 -2.57
N GLY A 70 -0.29 3.31 -2.63
CA GLY A 70 -0.21 4.77 -2.73
C GLY A 70 0.53 5.42 -1.57
N TYR A 71 0.34 4.91 -0.34
CA TYR A 71 1.12 5.34 0.82
C TYR A 71 2.60 5.02 0.67
N ALA A 72 2.95 3.79 0.25
CA ALA A 72 4.34 3.39 0.03
C ALA A 72 5.04 4.24 -1.05
N ASP A 73 4.32 4.58 -2.12
CA ASP A 73 4.84 5.43 -3.19
C ASP A 73 5.01 6.89 -2.72
N GLY A 74 4.08 7.40 -1.91
CA GLY A 74 4.18 8.71 -1.26
C GLY A 74 5.40 8.85 -0.36
N LEU A 75 5.75 7.80 0.39
CA LEU A 75 6.98 7.73 1.18
C LEU A 75 8.23 7.79 0.28
N GLY A 76 8.23 7.06 -0.83
CA GLY A 76 9.34 7.08 -1.80
C GLY A 76 9.52 8.44 -2.50
N ILE A 77 8.42 9.15 -2.78
CA ILE A 77 8.45 10.52 -3.30
C ILE A 77 9.04 11.47 -2.25
N SER A 78 8.54 11.40 -1.01
CA SER A 78 9.01 12.24 0.10
C SER A 78 10.51 12.07 0.32
N LYS A 79 10.98 10.81 0.41
CA LYS A 79 12.41 10.49 0.54
C LYS A 79 13.27 11.10 -0.57
N ARG A 80 12.87 10.94 -1.84
CA ARG A 80 13.60 11.54 -2.97
C ARG A 80 13.62 13.06 -2.91
N SER A 81 12.52 13.68 -2.50
CA SER A 81 12.46 15.14 -2.34
C SER A 81 13.44 15.62 -1.27
N TYR A 82 13.52 14.94 -0.13
CA TYR A 82 14.50 15.26 0.91
C TYR A 82 15.94 15.10 0.40
N GLN A 83 16.26 13.98 -0.25
CA GLN A 83 17.60 13.75 -0.80
C GLN A 83 18.03 14.83 -1.80
N ASN A 84 17.12 15.26 -2.67
CA ASN A 84 17.42 16.32 -3.64
C ASN A 84 17.62 17.68 -2.96
N ASN A 85 16.84 18.00 -1.93
CA ASN A 85 16.98 19.24 -1.17
C ASN A 85 18.33 19.29 -0.44
N GLU A 86 18.76 18.19 0.19
CA GLU A 86 20.06 18.11 0.86
C GLU A 86 21.21 18.26 -0.14
N GLN A 87 21.13 17.62 -1.31
CA GLN A 87 22.14 17.77 -2.36
C GLN A 87 22.23 19.21 -2.89
N ALA A 88 21.09 19.87 -3.09
CA ALA A 88 21.05 21.27 -3.50
C ALA A 88 21.66 22.20 -2.45
N ALA A 89 21.29 22.02 -1.17
CA ALA A 89 21.86 22.78 -0.07
C ALA A 89 23.37 22.58 0.04
N ALA A 90 23.85 21.33 -0.05
CA ALA A 90 25.27 21.02 -0.02
C ALA A 90 26.03 21.68 -1.17
N ALA A 91 25.45 21.75 -2.38
CA ALA A 91 26.04 22.43 -3.52
C ALA A 91 26.14 23.96 -3.30
N ASP A 92 25.08 24.58 -2.77
CA ASP A 92 25.04 26.03 -2.52
C ASP A 92 26.03 26.44 -1.42
N PHE A 93 26.09 25.69 -0.32
CA PHE A 93 27.03 25.98 0.78
C PHE A 93 28.48 25.58 0.48
N GLY A 94 28.69 24.53 -0.34
CA GLY A 94 30.02 24.12 -0.79
C GLY A 94 30.63 25.06 -1.84
N GLY A 95 29.80 25.81 -2.58
CA GLY A 95 30.22 26.76 -3.61
C GLY A 95 30.65 28.14 -3.10
N HIS A 96 30.23 28.56 -1.90
CA HIS A 96 30.52 29.88 -1.33
C HIS A 96 31.79 29.91 -0.44
N GLY A 97 32.56 28.81 -0.39
CA GLY A 97 33.75 28.66 0.45
C GLY A 97 35.10 28.90 -0.25
N ARG A 98 35.17 29.76 -1.27
CA ARG A 98 36.44 30.16 -1.92
C ARG A 98 36.52 31.66 -2.13
#